data_AF-A0A3B7PXR1-F1
#
_entry.id   AF-A0A3B7PXR1-F1
#
_cell.length_a   1.000
_cell.length_b   1.000
_cell.length_c   1.000
_cell.angle_alpha   90.00
_cell.angle_beta   90.00
_cell.angle_gamma   90.00
#
_symmetry.space_group_name_H-M   'P 1'
#
loop_
_entity.id
_entity.type
_entity.pdbx_description
1 polymer ?
#
loop_
_entity_poly.entity_id
_entity_poly.type
_entity_poly.pdbx_seq_one_letter_code
_entity_poly.pdbx_strand_id
1 'polypeptide(L)'
;MNSRQRWMGGVVLLSGGVLLAALLLKGKDEIHHNQMHAPETAAESGQKNAGSSASGLTVDVETEKRLLEAQRQTREKSVAEQEARAAEFLAMQQQAEADAARKAAEEYAALNARRSAQQSSDNIPPELIEDEAAKQKRIAEEKQAAQKKLEQQKSAQQKAEQSKQDAARKAAEAEKRATEEKRSAELKRKEEAERLAAEKKAAEKKAADKKAADSKAAEEKRKAEEHKAEAKRKEDAKKKAEAEKARDLLEHGDKQWMVQVALAANQANADALASKLKAKGYRVTKSPTSKGIRIMVGPSKDREAADGARKKITSDASLGMKSAWVIDWVPLDKR
;
A
#
# COMPACT_ATOMS: atom_id res chain seq x y z
N MET A 1 47.98 -27.94 -32.15
CA MET A 1 46.84 -27.31 -31.44
C MET A 1 47.04 -25.81 -31.45
N ASN A 2 46.10 -25.07 -32.06
CA ASN A 2 46.32 -23.74 -32.62
C ASN A 2 46.11 -22.60 -31.61
N SER A 3 47.10 -21.72 -31.53
CA SER A 3 47.20 -20.55 -30.62
C SER A 3 46.19 -19.42 -30.86
N ARG A 4 45.29 -19.54 -31.86
CA ARG A 4 44.25 -18.53 -32.16
C ARG A 4 43.02 -18.61 -31.24
N GLN A 5 42.75 -19.74 -30.61
CA GLN A 5 41.65 -19.87 -29.64
C GLN A 5 41.97 -19.28 -28.26
N ARG A 6 43.24 -19.01 -27.95
CA ARG A 6 43.66 -18.39 -26.68
C ARG A 6 43.58 -16.85 -26.68
N TRP A 7 43.46 -16.22 -27.85
CA TRP A 7 43.35 -14.76 -27.96
C TRP A 7 41.90 -14.24 -27.88
N MET A 8 40.91 -15.05 -28.23
CA MET A 8 39.49 -14.68 -28.09
C MET A 8 38.95 -14.85 -26.67
N GLY A 9 39.60 -15.66 -25.83
CA GLY A 9 39.24 -15.84 -24.41
C GLY A 9 39.73 -14.73 -23.48
N GLY A 10 40.75 -13.95 -23.90
CA GLY A 10 41.35 -12.89 -23.06
C GLY A 10 40.60 -11.56 -23.10
N VAL A 11 39.91 -11.25 -24.20
CA VAL A 11 39.23 -9.95 -24.38
C VAL A 11 37.87 -9.89 -23.67
N VAL A 12 37.19 -11.02 -23.52
CA VAL A 12 35.89 -11.08 -22.81
C VAL A 12 36.03 -10.97 -21.29
N LEU A 13 37.19 -11.36 -20.73
CA LEU A 13 37.47 -11.22 -19.30
C LEU A 13 37.87 -9.79 -18.88
N LEU A 14 38.36 -8.97 -19.82
CA LEU A 14 38.71 -7.57 -19.54
C LEU A 14 37.51 -6.61 -19.69
N SER A 15 36.55 -6.90 -20.57
CA SER A 15 35.32 -6.09 -20.69
C SER A 15 34.31 -6.36 -19.58
N GLY A 16 34.24 -7.61 -19.07
CA GLY A 16 33.40 -7.94 -17.90
C GLY A 16 33.90 -7.35 -16.58
N GLY A 17 35.22 -7.11 -16.45
CA GLY A 17 35.84 -6.56 -15.25
C GLY A 17 35.53 -5.07 -15.02
N VAL A 18 35.40 -4.27 -16.10
CA VAL A 18 35.11 -2.83 -15.98
C VAL A 18 33.67 -2.59 -15.52
N LEU A 19 32.71 -3.39 -15.97
CA LEU A 19 31.31 -3.24 -15.54
C LEU A 19 31.12 -3.65 -14.08
N LEU A 20 31.81 -4.72 -13.64
CA LEU A 20 31.77 -5.17 -12.25
C LEU A 20 32.52 -4.21 -11.31
N ALA A 21 33.65 -3.65 -11.76
CA ALA A 21 34.37 -2.61 -11.02
C ALA A 21 33.58 -1.29 -10.94
N ALA A 22 32.87 -0.91 -12.01
CA ALA A 22 31.99 0.26 -12.00
C ALA A 22 30.78 0.08 -11.05
N LEU A 23 30.20 -1.13 -10.97
CA LEU A 23 29.15 -1.42 -9.99
C LEU A 23 29.66 -1.48 -8.55
N LEU A 24 30.86 -2.03 -8.31
CA LEU A 24 31.45 -2.08 -6.97
C LEU A 24 31.94 -0.71 -6.50
N LEU A 25 32.42 0.15 -7.40
CA LEU A 25 32.83 1.51 -7.06
C LEU A 25 31.60 2.41 -6.84
N LYS A 26 30.58 2.28 -7.69
CA LYS A 26 29.31 3.02 -7.54
C LYS A 26 28.49 2.60 -6.32
N GLY A 27 28.61 1.35 -5.87
CA GLY A 27 28.03 0.90 -4.59
C GLY A 27 28.82 1.32 -3.35
N LYS A 28 30.07 1.78 -3.50
CA LYS A 28 30.96 2.18 -2.39
C LYS A 28 30.98 3.70 -2.19
N ASP A 29 30.75 4.48 -3.25
CA ASP A 29 30.59 5.93 -3.18
C ASP A 29 29.24 6.36 -2.56
N GLU A 30 28.20 5.52 -2.61
CA GLU A 30 26.90 5.83 -1.98
C GLU A 30 26.88 5.69 -0.45
N ILE A 31 27.87 5.00 0.15
CA ILE A 31 27.94 4.83 1.62
C ILE A 31 28.65 6.00 2.31
N HIS A 32 29.49 6.76 1.59
CA HIS A 32 30.30 7.83 2.19
C HIS A 32 29.77 9.25 1.95
N HIS A 33 28.70 9.44 1.17
CA HIS A 33 28.17 10.78 0.88
C HIS A 33 27.00 11.23 1.77
N ASN A 34 26.58 10.42 2.75
CA ASN A 34 25.53 10.79 3.72
C ASN A 34 26.06 11.22 5.09
N GLN A 35 27.35 11.53 5.17
CA GLN A 35 27.96 12.26 6.28
C GLN A 35 28.65 13.49 5.68
N MET A 36 28.45 14.65 6.30
CA MET A 36 28.97 15.98 5.91
C MET A 36 28.08 16.76 4.93
N HIS A 37 27.04 17.41 5.46
CA HIS A 37 26.80 18.85 5.29
C HIS A 37 25.79 19.32 6.35
N ALA A 38 26.30 19.71 7.51
CA ALA A 38 25.66 20.71 8.36
C ALA A 38 26.35 22.05 8.04
N PRO A 39 25.64 23.15 7.77
CA PRO A 39 26.29 24.44 7.65
C PRO A 39 26.66 24.92 9.05
N GLU A 40 27.96 24.98 9.32
CA GLU A 40 28.53 25.79 10.40
C GLU A 40 28.28 27.27 10.09
N THR A 41 27.44 27.91 10.89
CA THR A 41 27.59 29.33 11.21
C THR A 41 27.82 29.43 12.70
N ALA A 42 29.02 29.85 13.05
CA ALA A 42 29.44 30.17 14.40
C ALA A 42 28.58 31.29 15.01
N ALA A 43 28.09 31.06 16.22
CA ALA A 43 28.02 32.08 17.26
C ALA A 43 27.95 31.41 18.63
N GLU A 44 29.00 31.64 19.39
CA GLU A 44 29.23 31.31 20.78
C GLU A 44 28.13 31.88 21.70
N SER A 45 27.58 31.06 22.59
CA SER A 45 27.26 31.45 23.98
C SER A 45 26.75 30.23 24.74
N GLY A 46 27.59 29.75 25.67
CA GLY A 46 27.16 28.77 26.66
C GLY A 46 26.35 29.42 27.77
N GLN A 47 25.23 28.83 28.17
CA GLN A 47 24.93 28.62 29.59
C GLN A 47 23.82 27.58 29.82
N LYS A 48 24.18 26.56 30.60
CA LYS A 48 23.39 25.69 31.49
C LYS A 48 21.85 25.88 31.51
N ASN A 49 21.12 24.79 31.28
CA ASN A 49 20.17 24.30 32.29
C ASN A 49 19.78 22.83 32.08
N ALA A 50 19.83 22.08 33.17
CA ALA A 50 19.30 20.73 33.27
C ALA A 50 17.76 20.78 33.38
N GLY A 51 17.09 19.83 32.75
CA GLY A 51 15.68 19.50 33.03
C GLY A 51 14.69 19.85 31.91
N SER A 52 14.50 18.95 30.95
CA SER A 52 13.15 18.45 30.61
C SER A 52 13.24 17.18 29.78
N SER A 53 12.72 16.13 30.38
CA SER A 53 12.44 14.83 29.80
C SER A 53 11.29 14.92 28.78
N ALA A 54 11.44 14.15 27.69
CA ALA A 54 10.34 13.51 26.95
C ALA A 54 9.30 14.41 26.25
N SER A 55 9.72 15.28 25.30
CA SER A 55 8.78 15.91 24.35
C SER A 55 9.21 15.81 22.87
N GLY A 56 10.18 14.96 22.53
CA GLY A 56 10.80 14.91 21.19
C GLY A 56 10.40 13.74 20.28
N LEU A 57 9.31 13.00 20.56
CA LEU A 57 8.95 11.78 19.81
C LEU A 57 7.54 11.78 19.21
N THR A 58 6.79 12.86 19.33
CA THR A 58 5.52 13.04 18.60
C THR A 58 5.75 13.95 17.41
N VAL A 59 6.63 13.53 16.49
CA VAL A 59 6.59 14.09 15.14
C VAL A 59 5.22 13.68 14.59
N ASP A 60 4.40 14.68 14.30
CA ASP A 60 3.02 14.51 13.88
C ASP A 60 2.96 13.55 12.68
N VAL A 61 2.21 12.44 12.80
CA VAL A 61 2.06 11.41 11.76
C VAL A 61 1.62 12.03 10.42
N GLU A 62 0.92 13.16 10.45
CA GLU A 62 0.53 13.89 9.25
C GLU A 62 1.72 14.53 8.53
N THR A 63 2.72 15.03 9.28
CA THR A 63 3.92 15.63 8.69
C THR A 63 4.83 14.58 8.03
N GLU A 64 4.96 13.39 8.62
CA GLU A 64 5.70 12.28 8.00
C GLU A 64 5.00 11.75 6.74
N LYS A 65 3.67 11.65 6.76
CA LYS A 65 2.90 11.27 5.57
C LYS A 65 3.11 12.25 4.42
N ARG A 66 3.06 13.56 4.70
CA ARG A 66 3.33 14.60 3.70
C ARG A 66 4.75 14.51 3.15
N LEU A 67 5.74 14.22 4.00
CA LEU A 67 7.12 14.07 3.56
C LEU A 67 7.30 12.85 2.65
N LEU A 68 6.67 11.72 3.00
CA LEU A 68 6.72 10.49 2.20
C LEU A 68 5.99 10.64 0.86
N GLU A 69 4.84 11.31 0.85
CA GLU A 69 4.11 11.63 -0.37
C GLU A 69 4.91 12.58 -1.27
N ALA A 70 5.54 13.61 -0.72
CA ALA A 70 6.43 14.49 -1.48
C ALA A 70 7.63 13.73 -2.08
N GLN A 71 8.22 12.79 -1.33
CA GLN A 71 9.29 11.95 -1.84
C GLN A 71 8.81 11.02 -2.96
N ARG A 72 7.62 10.42 -2.82
CA ARG A 72 6.99 9.60 -3.87
C ARG A 72 6.73 10.41 -5.13
N GLN A 73 6.13 11.59 -5.01
CA GLN A 73 5.91 12.47 -6.15
C GLN A 73 7.21 12.88 -6.84
N THR A 74 8.28 13.12 -6.08
CA THR A 74 9.59 13.46 -6.66
C THR A 74 10.15 12.30 -7.49
N ARG A 75 10.05 11.07 -6.96
CA ARG A 75 10.45 9.86 -7.70
C ARG A 75 9.58 9.64 -8.93
N GLU A 76 8.27 9.74 -8.80
CA GLU A 76 7.32 9.60 -9.91
C GLU A 76 7.58 10.64 -11.00
N LYS A 77 7.83 11.90 -10.65
CA LYS A 77 8.21 12.94 -11.61
C LYS A 77 9.50 12.61 -12.33
N SER A 78 10.53 12.14 -11.62
CA SER A 78 11.81 11.78 -12.24
C SER A 78 11.70 10.59 -13.18
N VAL A 79 10.85 9.61 -12.85
CA VAL A 79 10.56 8.45 -13.71
C VAL A 79 9.75 8.88 -14.92
N ALA A 80 8.69 9.68 -14.71
CA ALA A 80 7.86 10.19 -15.80
C ALA A 80 8.69 11.03 -16.79
N GLU A 81 9.66 11.81 -16.31
CA GLU A 81 10.55 12.58 -17.18
C GLU A 81 11.51 11.68 -17.97
N GLN A 82 12.06 10.63 -17.35
CA GLN A 82 12.88 9.64 -18.06
C GLN A 82 12.07 8.88 -19.11
N GLU A 83 10.85 8.48 -18.78
CA GLU A 83 9.93 7.81 -19.70
C GLU A 83 9.53 8.73 -20.86
N ALA A 84 9.26 10.02 -20.59
CA ALA A 84 8.97 11.00 -21.63
C ALA A 84 10.15 11.19 -22.59
N ARG A 85 11.38 11.32 -22.06
CA ARG A 85 12.59 11.42 -22.90
C ARG A 85 12.83 10.15 -23.72
N ALA A 86 12.58 8.98 -23.15
CA ALA A 86 12.69 7.72 -23.87
C ALA A 86 11.64 7.60 -24.99
N ALA A 87 10.40 8.01 -24.72
CA ALA A 87 9.32 8.04 -25.70
C ALA A 87 9.63 9.02 -26.84
N GLU A 88 10.17 10.20 -26.54
CA GLU A 88 10.59 11.19 -27.52
C GLU A 88 11.71 10.65 -28.42
N PHE A 89 12.69 9.96 -27.86
CA PHE A 89 13.77 9.33 -28.63
C PHE A 89 13.24 8.25 -29.58
N LEU A 90 12.32 7.40 -29.10
CA LEU A 90 11.68 6.37 -29.94
C LEU A 90 10.80 6.99 -31.03
N ALA A 91 10.06 8.05 -30.72
CA ALA A 91 9.26 8.78 -31.71
C ALA A 91 10.15 9.40 -32.78
N MET A 92 11.28 10.01 -32.39
CA MET A 92 12.26 10.57 -33.33
C MET A 92 12.85 9.48 -34.24
N GLN A 93 13.14 8.29 -33.69
CA GLN A 93 13.62 7.15 -34.47
C GLN A 93 12.59 6.66 -35.48
N GLN A 94 11.33 6.51 -35.06
CA GLN A 94 10.24 6.10 -35.94
C GLN A 94 9.95 7.14 -37.03
N GLN A 95 10.04 8.42 -36.70
CA GLN A 95 9.88 9.50 -37.67
C GLN A 95 11.01 9.48 -38.70
N ALA A 96 12.27 9.32 -38.26
CA ALA A 96 13.40 9.21 -39.17
C ALA A 96 13.29 7.98 -40.09
N GLU A 97 12.82 6.85 -39.57
CA GLU A 97 12.56 5.64 -40.38
C GLU A 97 11.43 5.87 -41.39
N ALA A 98 10.33 6.50 -40.97
CA ALA A 98 9.21 6.81 -41.86
C ALA A 98 9.62 7.78 -42.98
N ASP A 99 10.41 8.79 -42.66
CA ASP A 99 10.91 9.77 -43.64
C ASP A 99 11.91 9.12 -44.61
N ALA A 100 12.78 8.21 -44.13
CA ALA A 100 13.67 7.44 -44.97
C ALA A 100 12.89 6.50 -45.91
N ALA A 101 11.85 5.82 -45.41
CA ALA A 101 11.00 4.96 -46.22
C ALA A 101 10.25 5.75 -47.30
N ARG A 102 9.77 6.96 -47.01
CA ARG A 102 9.14 7.84 -48.00
C ARG A 102 10.11 8.26 -49.10
N LYS A 103 11.31 8.73 -48.73
CA LYS A 103 12.34 9.09 -49.72
C LYS A 103 12.73 7.90 -50.60
N ALA A 104 12.88 6.72 -50.02
CA ALA A 104 13.21 5.51 -50.78
C ALA A 104 12.09 5.12 -51.78
N ALA A 105 10.81 5.25 -51.38
CA ALA A 105 9.68 4.99 -52.25
C ALA A 105 9.60 5.99 -53.42
N GLU A 106 9.84 7.27 -53.16
CA GLU A 106 9.88 8.32 -54.18
C GLU A 106 11.01 8.08 -55.20
N GLU A 107 12.21 7.72 -54.73
CA GLU A 107 13.34 7.43 -55.60
C GLU A 107 13.10 6.20 -56.48
N TYR A 108 12.50 5.15 -55.91
CA TYR A 108 12.13 3.95 -56.67
C TYR A 108 11.07 4.25 -57.75
N ALA A 109 10.08 5.08 -57.43
CA ALA A 109 9.07 5.51 -58.40
C ALA A 109 9.70 6.32 -59.55
N ALA A 110 10.62 7.22 -59.25
CA ALA A 110 11.33 8.03 -60.25
C ALA A 110 12.19 7.17 -61.20
N LEU A 111 12.87 6.15 -60.68
CA LEU A 111 13.65 5.20 -61.48
C LEU A 111 12.77 4.40 -62.44
N ASN A 112 11.59 3.97 -61.98
CA ASN A 112 10.66 3.21 -62.81
C ASN A 112 10.06 4.07 -63.94
N ALA A 113 9.78 5.35 -63.67
CA ALA A 113 9.34 6.32 -64.67
C ALA A 113 10.42 6.59 -65.75
N ARG A 114 11.70 6.67 -65.36
CA ARG A 114 12.79 6.83 -66.34
C ARG A 114 12.96 5.61 -67.25
N ARG A 115 12.89 4.41 -66.69
CA ARG A 115 13.04 3.15 -67.44
C ARG A 115 11.95 2.98 -68.51
N SER A 116 10.71 3.36 -68.18
CA SER A 116 9.57 3.25 -69.10
C SER A 116 9.66 4.26 -70.26
N ALA A 117 10.18 5.46 -70.04
CA ALA A 117 10.36 6.46 -71.10
C ALA A 117 11.38 6.03 -72.19
N GLN A 118 12.49 5.38 -71.81
CA GLN A 118 13.56 4.99 -72.75
C GLN A 118 13.20 3.83 -73.71
N GLN A 119 12.14 3.08 -73.44
CA GLN A 119 11.76 1.91 -74.26
C GLN A 119 10.82 2.25 -75.43
N SER A 120 10.46 3.53 -75.60
CA SER A 120 9.38 3.95 -76.52
C SER A 120 9.81 4.59 -77.84
N SER A 121 11.12 4.66 -78.15
CA SER A 121 11.62 5.55 -79.23
C SER A 121 12.23 4.91 -80.49
N ASP A 122 12.12 3.60 -80.76
CA ASP A 122 12.91 3.02 -81.87
C ASP A 122 12.23 1.84 -82.63
N ASN A 123 11.58 2.10 -83.78
CA ASN A 123 11.46 1.16 -84.93
C ASN A 123 10.57 1.67 -86.10
N ILE A 124 11.14 2.00 -87.28
CA ILE A 124 10.50 1.86 -88.62
C ILE A 124 11.59 1.75 -89.71
N PRO A 125 11.58 0.71 -90.60
CA PRO A 125 12.29 0.77 -91.88
C PRO A 125 11.37 0.66 -93.13
N PRO A 126 11.73 1.27 -94.28
CA PRO A 126 10.91 1.33 -95.50
C PRO A 126 11.30 0.33 -96.61
N GLU A 127 10.39 0.10 -97.57
CA GLU A 127 10.54 -0.82 -98.70
C GLU A 127 11.11 -0.17 -99.99
N LEU A 128 11.77 -1.01 -100.81
CA LEU A 128 12.18 -0.69 -102.18
C LEU A 128 11.79 -1.82 -103.17
N ILE A 129 11.26 -1.41 -104.31
CA ILE A 129 10.53 -2.13 -105.37
C ILE A 129 11.51 -2.80 -106.37
N GLU A 130 11.17 -3.94 -107.02
CA GLU A 130 11.41 -4.22 -108.48
C GLU A 130 11.19 -5.68 -109.00
N ASP A 131 10.80 -5.71 -110.29
CA ASP A 131 10.93 -6.73 -111.38
C ASP A 131 9.98 -7.94 -111.46
N GLU A 132 9.45 -8.28 -112.65
CA GLU A 132 8.26 -9.15 -112.85
C GLU A 132 8.54 -10.66 -113.02
N ALA A 133 9.72 -11.04 -113.50
CA ALA A 133 10.21 -12.42 -113.39
C ALA A 133 10.79 -12.70 -111.99
N ALA A 134 11.34 -11.66 -111.36
CA ALA A 134 11.54 -11.65 -109.92
C ALA A 134 10.20 -11.66 -109.18
N LYS A 135 9.10 -11.06 -109.66
CA LYS A 135 7.77 -11.15 -109.02
C LYS A 135 7.28 -12.57 -108.95
N GLN A 136 7.47 -13.46 -109.93
CA GLN A 136 6.92 -14.82 -109.77
C GLN A 136 7.72 -15.67 -108.77
N LYS A 137 9.05 -15.57 -108.78
CA LYS A 137 9.88 -16.19 -107.74
C LYS A 137 9.70 -15.51 -106.39
N ARG A 138 9.64 -14.18 -106.35
CA ARG A 138 9.28 -13.38 -105.17
C ARG A 138 7.86 -13.68 -104.73
N ILE A 139 6.86 -13.93 -105.56
CA ILE A 139 5.48 -14.27 -105.15
C ILE A 139 5.45 -15.69 -104.59
N ALA A 140 6.22 -16.64 -105.13
CA ALA A 140 6.34 -17.98 -104.56
C ALA A 140 7.11 -17.95 -103.22
N GLU A 141 8.21 -17.21 -103.18
CA GLU A 141 9.05 -17.01 -102.00
C GLU A 141 8.38 -16.10 -100.96
N GLU A 142 7.54 -15.15 -101.37
CA GLU A 142 6.69 -14.26 -100.56
C GLU A 142 5.44 -15.01 -100.11
N LYS A 143 4.90 -15.97 -100.86
CA LYS A 143 3.87 -16.88 -100.36
C LYS A 143 4.44 -17.82 -99.30
N GLN A 144 5.63 -18.38 -99.51
CA GLN A 144 6.29 -19.21 -98.48
C GLN A 144 6.79 -18.38 -97.30
N ALA A 145 7.31 -17.17 -97.54
CA ALA A 145 7.69 -16.23 -96.49
C ALA A 145 6.46 -15.67 -95.77
N ALA A 146 5.32 -15.46 -96.45
CA ALA A 146 4.06 -15.07 -95.83
C ALA A 146 3.45 -16.24 -95.06
N GLN A 147 3.56 -17.48 -95.54
CA GLN A 147 3.16 -18.66 -94.75
C GLN A 147 4.02 -18.81 -93.50
N LYS A 148 5.35 -18.73 -93.64
CA LYS A 148 6.27 -18.75 -92.50
C LYS A 148 6.02 -17.57 -91.57
N LYS A 149 5.78 -16.36 -92.07
CA LYS A 149 5.50 -15.17 -91.27
C LYS A 149 4.13 -15.26 -90.59
N LEU A 150 3.12 -15.84 -91.23
CA LEU A 150 1.81 -16.12 -90.63
C LEU A 150 1.91 -17.19 -89.54
N GLU A 151 2.72 -18.22 -89.74
CA GLU A 151 2.97 -19.28 -88.76
C GLU A 151 3.86 -18.79 -87.60
N GLN A 152 4.82 -17.92 -87.89
CA GLN A 152 5.63 -17.22 -86.90
C GLN A 152 4.79 -16.19 -86.12
N GLN A 153 3.84 -15.52 -86.76
CA GLN A 153 2.91 -14.58 -86.13
C GLN A 153 1.84 -15.32 -85.30
N LYS A 154 1.34 -16.47 -85.77
CA LYS A 154 0.45 -17.36 -85.00
C LYS A 154 1.17 -17.96 -83.79
N SER A 155 2.40 -18.43 -83.94
CA SER A 155 3.18 -18.94 -82.81
C SER A 155 3.61 -17.84 -81.84
N ALA A 156 3.89 -16.62 -82.34
CA ALA A 156 4.12 -15.45 -81.49
C ALA A 156 2.83 -15.01 -80.76
N GLN A 157 1.66 -15.04 -81.43
CA GLN A 157 0.37 -14.78 -80.80
C GLN A 157 0.03 -15.84 -79.75
N GLN A 158 0.21 -17.12 -80.05
CA GLN A 158 0.01 -18.21 -79.08
C GLN A 158 0.95 -18.06 -77.88
N LYS A 159 2.23 -17.75 -78.08
CA LYS A 159 3.18 -17.48 -76.97
C LYS A 159 2.79 -16.24 -76.17
N ALA A 160 2.34 -15.17 -76.84
CA ALA A 160 1.88 -13.96 -76.17
C ALA A 160 0.62 -14.21 -75.35
N GLU A 161 -0.33 -14.98 -75.87
CA GLU A 161 -1.59 -15.32 -75.21
C GLU A 161 -1.38 -16.30 -74.05
N GLN A 162 -0.48 -17.28 -74.22
CA GLN A 162 -0.05 -18.16 -73.14
C GLN A 162 0.67 -17.37 -72.03
N SER A 163 1.56 -16.44 -72.38
CA SER A 163 2.22 -15.58 -71.39
C SER A 163 1.24 -14.66 -70.64
N LYS A 164 0.19 -14.16 -71.31
CA LYS A 164 -0.88 -13.38 -70.67
C LYS A 164 -1.72 -14.24 -69.73
N GLN A 165 -2.06 -15.46 -70.11
CA GLN A 165 -2.79 -16.40 -69.25
C GLN A 165 -1.95 -16.83 -68.03
N ASP A 166 -0.66 -17.09 -68.20
CA ASP A 166 0.25 -17.42 -67.09
C ASP A 166 0.46 -16.23 -66.13
N ALA A 167 0.58 -15.01 -66.68
CA ALA A 167 0.65 -13.79 -65.88
C ALA A 167 -0.66 -13.54 -65.11
N ALA A 168 -1.81 -13.73 -65.75
CA ALA A 168 -3.12 -13.60 -65.11
C ALA A 168 -3.35 -14.65 -64.01
N ARG A 169 -2.93 -15.91 -64.23
CA ARG A 169 -2.98 -16.96 -63.20
C ARG A 169 -2.07 -16.64 -62.02
N LYS A 170 -0.83 -16.19 -62.26
CA LYS A 170 0.09 -15.81 -61.19
C LYS A 170 -0.41 -14.60 -60.38
N ALA A 171 -1.01 -13.61 -61.04
CA ALA A 171 -1.61 -12.47 -60.37
C ALA A 171 -2.81 -12.88 -59.49
N ALA A 172 -3.70 -13.73 -60.02
CA ALA A 172 -4.85 -14.23 -59.26
C ALA A 172 -4.45 -15.13 -58.07
N GLU A 173 -3.39 -15.95 -58.21
CA GLU A 173 -2.89 -16.76 -57.10
C GLU A 173 -2.19 -15.90 -56.04
N ALA A 174 -1.43 -14.88 -56.44
CA ALA A 174 -0.82 -13.92 -55.52
C ALA A 174 -1.87 -13.12 -54.73
N GLU A 175 -2.95 -12.69 -55.39
CA GLU A 175 -4.05 -11.98 -54.74
C GLU A 175 -4.77 -12.89 -53.72
N LYS A 176 -5.06 -14.15 -54.09
CA LYS A 176 -5.65 -15.12 -53.16
C LYS A 176 -4.76 -15.35 -51.94
N ARG A 177 -3.46 -15.60 -52.12
CA ARG A 177 -2.51 -15.76 -51.00
C ARG A 177 -2.45 -14.53 -50.12
N ALA A 178 -2.43 -13.32 -50.69
CA ALA A 178 -2.43 -12.08 -49.92
C ALA A 178 -3.73 -11.88 -49.12
N THR A 179 -4.89 -12.24 -49.68
CA THR A 179 -6.17 -12.16 -48.94
C THR A 179 -6.27 -13.19 -47.81
N GLU A 180 -5.78 -14.41 -48.05
CA GLU A 180 -5.80 -15.49 -47.06
C GLU A 180 -4.81 -15.21 -45.92
N GLU A 181 -3.62 -14.68 -46.24
CA GLU A 181 -2.64 -14.23 -45.25
C GLU A 181 -3.19 -13.08 -44.40
N LYS A 182 -3.81 -12.06 -45.01
CA LYS A 182 -4.49 -10.98 -44.27
C LYS A 182 -5.58 -11.50 -43.35
N ARG A 183 -6.41 -12.44 -43.81
CA ARG A 183 -7.48 -13.03 -43.00
C ARG A 183 -6.92 -13.83 -41.81
N SER A 184 -5.84 -14.58 -42.03
CA SER A 184 -5.16 -15.31 -40.96
C SER A 184 -4.48 -14.39 -39.93
N ALA A 185 -3.90 -13.27 -40.38
CA ALA A 185 -3.30 -12.27 -39.51
C ALA A 185 -4.36 -11.52 -38.68
N GLU A 186 -5.51 -11.20 -39.28
CA GLU A 186 -6.63 -10.57 -38.57
C GLU A 186 -7.23 -11.52 -37.52
N LEU A 187 -7.40 -12.80 -37.86
CA LEU A 187 -7.87 -13.81 -36.90
C LEU A 187 -6.92 -13.97 -35.72
N LYS A 188 -5.60 -14.07 -35.97
CA LYS A 188 -4.58 -14.15 -34.91
C LYS A 188 -4.58 -12.91 -34.02
N ARG A 189 -4.72 -11.70 -34.59
CA ARG A 189 -4.83 -10.46 -33.81
C ARG A 189 -6.10 -10.40 -32.97
N LYS A 190 -7.23 -10.91 -33.48
CA LYS A 190 -8.48 -11.01 -32.71
C LYS A 190 -8.37 -12.01 -31.57
N GLU A 191 -7.82 -13.20 -31.80
CA GLU A 191 -7.60 -14.19 -30.74
C GLU A 191 -6.61 -13.67 -29.68
N GLU A 192 -5.52 -13.03 -30.09
CA GLU A 192 -4.55 -12.43 -29.16
C GLU A 192 -5.20 -11.32 -28.32
N ALA A 193 -5.96 -10.42 -28.95
CA ALA A 193 -6.70 -9.38 -28.24
C ALA A 193 -7.73 -9.95 -27.26
N GLU A 194 -8.43 -11.04 -27.62
CA GLU A 194 -9.39 -11.70 -26.74
C GLU A 194 -8.70 -12.41 -25.57
N ARG A 195 -7.53 -13.04 -25.79
CA ARG A 195 -6.72 -13.63 -24.70
C ARG A 195 -6.19 -12.57 -23.75
N LEU A 196 -5.68 -11.45 -24.26
CA LEU A 196 -5.24 -10.31 -23.44
C LEU A 196 -6.41 -9.69 -22.66
N ALA A 197 -7.60 -9.58 -23.26
CA ALA A 197 -8.78 -9.08 -22.57
C ALA A 197 -9.27 -10.05 -21.48
N ALA A 198 -9.25 -11.36 -21.75
CA ALA A 198 -9.60 -12.40 -20.78
C ALA A 198 -8.58 -12.44 -19.62
N GLU A 199 -7.29 -12.32 -19.91
CA GLU A 199 -6.23 -12.28 -18.91
C GLU A 199 -6.31 -11.04 -18.03
N LYS A 200 -6.56 -9.86 -18.62
CA LYS A 200 -6.81 -8.62 -17.84
C LYS A 200 -8.03 -8.75 -16.95
N LYS A 201 -9.15 -9.30 -17.44
CA LYS A 201 -10.34 -9.55 -16.61
C LYS A 201 -10.08 -10.56 -15.50
N ALA A 202 -9.28 -11.61 -15.75
CA ALA A 202 -8.92 -12.58 -14.74
C ALA A 202 -7.97 -12.01 -13.68
N ALA A 203 -7.01 -11.17 -14.08
CA ALA A 203 -6.11 -10.47 -13.18
C ALA A 203 -6.85 -9.45 -12.31
N GLU A 204 -7.80 -8.70 -12.89
CA GLU A 204 -8.62 -7.73 -12.16
C GLU A 204 -9.54 -8.41 -11.14
N LYS A 205 -10.18 -9.54 -11.50
CA LYS A 205 -10.96 -10.35 -10.55
C LYS A 205 -10.09 -10.88 -9.41
N LYS A 206 -8.90 -11.43 -9.70
CA LYS A 206 -7.97 -11.89 -8.66
C LYS A 206 -7.48 -10.75 -7.76
N ALA A 207 -7.25 -9.55 -8.30
CA ALA A 207 -6.88 -8.39 -7.52
C ALA A 207 -8.04 -7.88 -6.64
N ALA A 208 -9.27 -7.92 -7.14
CA ALA A 208 -10.47 -7.56 -6.39
C ALA A 208 -10.76 -8.56 -5.26
N ASP A 209 -10.69 -9.87 -5.53
CA ASP A 209 -10.85 -10.92 -4.51
C ASP A 209 -9.78 -10.82 -3.43
N LYS A 210 -8.51 -10.56 -3.80
CA LYS A 210 -7.43 -10.38 -2.83
C LYS A 210 -7.64 -9.13 -1.96
N LYS A 211 -8.07 -8.00 -2.53
CA LYS A 211 -8.42 -6.79 -1.75
C LYS A 211 -9.62 -7.03 -0.83
N ALA A 212 -10.63 -7.76 -1.27
CA ALA A 212 -11.80 -8.08 -0.46
C ALA A 212 -11.45 -9.02 0.70
N ALA A 213 -10.57 -10.02 0.47
CA ALA A 213 -10.08 -10.93 1.49
C ALA A 213 -9.21 -10.21 2.54
N ASP A 214 -8.28 -9.36 2.11
CA ASP A 214 -7.44 -8.55 3.02
C ASP A 214 -8.30 -7.58 3.86
N SER A 215 -9.32 -6.95 3.26
CA SER A 215 -10.23 -6.05 3.99
C SER A 215 -11.06 -6.79 5.04
N LYS A 216 -11.58 -7.99 4.73
CA LYS A 216 -12.33 -8.80 5.70
C LYS A 216 -11.45 -9.31 6.84
N ALA A 217 -10.23 -9.76 6.53
CA ALA A 217 -9.28 -10.20 7.55
C ALA A 217 -8.80 -9.06 8.46
N ALA A 218 -8.63 -7.85 7.93
CA ALA A 218 -8.30 -6.66 8.72
C ALA A 218 -9.46 -6.20 9.61
N GLU A 219 -10.70 -6.27 9.13
CA GLU A 219 -11.89 -5.93 9.90
C GLU A 219 -12.14 -6.94 11.04
N GLU A 220 -11.96 -8.24 10.78
CA GLU A 220 -12.11 -9.29 11.79
C GLU A 220 -11.03 -9.19 12.88
N LYS A 221 -9.78 -8.87 12.51
CA LYS A 221 -8.71 -8.60 13.49
C LYS A 221 -9.00 -7.38 14.35
N ARG A 222 -9.52 -6.29 13.78
CA ARG A 222 -9.90 -5.09 14.55
C ARG A 222 -11.04 -5.38 15.53
N LYS A 223 -12.07 -6.10 15.10
CA LYS A 223 -13.19 -6.50 15.99
C LYS A 223 -12.73 -7.44 17.10
N ALA A 224 -11.83 -8.38 16.82
CA ALA A 224 -11.27 -9.28 17.83
C ALA A 224 -10.37 -8.55 18.84
N GLU A 225 -9.61 -7.56 18.40
CA GLU A 225 -8.76 -6.74 19.27
C GLU A 225 -9.60 -5.77 20.12
N GLU A 226 -10.64 -5.18 19.54
CA GLU A 226 -11.59 -4.31 20.24
C GLU A 226 -12.39 -5.07 21.30
N HIS A 227 -12.90 -6.28 20.99
CA HIS A 227 -13.56 -7.13 21.99
C HIS A 227 -12.61 -7.56 23.13
N LYS A 228 -11.33 -7.84 22.83
CA LYS A 228 -10.34 -8.15 23.88
C LYS A 228 -10.01 -6.92 24.73
N ALA A 229 -9.90 -5.74 24.13
CA ALA A 229 -9.65 -4.49 24.84
C ALA A 229 -10.84 -4.09 25.72
N GLU A 230 -12.07 -4.26 25.22
CA GLU A 230 -13.30 -3.99 25.97
C GLU A 230 -13.50 -4.99 27.12
N ALA A 231 -13.22 -6.28 26.89
CA ALA A 231 -13.25 -7.30 27.94
C ALA A 231 -12.24 -7.01 29.05
N LYS A 232 -10.99 -6.64 28.70
CA LYS A 232 -9.98 -6.22 29.68
C LYS A 232 -10.40 -4.98 30.46
N ARG A 233 -10.92 -3.94 29.79
CA ARG A 233 -11.42 -2.72 30.46
C ARG A 233 -12.57 -3.01 31.41
N LYS A 234 -13.49 -3.91 31.06
CA LYS A 234 -14.60 -4.34 31.93
C LYS A 234 -14.09 -5.15 33.13
N GLU A 235 -13.10 -6.00 32.94
CA GLU A 235 -12.48 -6.78 34.03
C GLU A 235 -11.68 -5.89 35.00
N ASP A 236 -10.89 -4.94 34.48
CA ASP A 236 -10.15 -3.96 35.28
C ASP A 236 -11.10 -3.01 36.03
N ALA A 237 -12.19 -2.57 35.39
CA ALA A 237 -13.22 -1.75 36.05
C ALA A 237 -13.93 -2.53 37.16
N LYS A 238 -14.22 -3.82 36.95
CA LYS A 238 -14.85 -4.68 37.97
C LYS A 238 -13.89 -4.93 39.15
N LYS A 239 -12.62 -5.23 38.88
CA LYS A 239 -11.58 -5.40 39.92
C LYS A 239 -11.35 -4.10 40.70
N LYS A 240 -11.37 -2.94 40.05
CA LYS A 240 -11.23 -1.64 40.71
C LYS A 240 -12.45 -1.32 41.58
N ALA A 241 -13.65 -1.60 41.10
CA ALA A 241 -14.89 -1.42 41.88
C ALA A 241 -14.99 -2.40 43.06
N GLU A 242 -14.53 -3.65 42.91
CA GLU A 242 -14.45 -4.61 44.00
C GLU A 242 -13.34 -4.26 45.00
N ALA A 243 -12.20 -3.74 44.55
CA ALA A 243 -11.13 -3.27 45.43
C ALA A 243 -11.54 -2.01 46.21
N GLU A 244 -12.30 -1.11 45.60
CA GLU A 244 -12.82 0.09 46.28
C GLU A 244 -13.93 -0.28 47.27
N LYS A 245 -14.84 -1.21 46.92
CA LYS A 245 -15.81 -1.77 47.87
C LYS A 245 -15.14 -2.54 49.01
N ALA A 246 -14.08 -3.29 48.72
CA ALA A 246 -13.32 -3.99 49.75
C ALA A 246 -12.56 -3.00 50.65
N ARG A 247 -12.06 -1.87 50.12
CA ARG A 247 -11.46 -0.81 50.93
C ARG A 247 -12.49 -0.06 51.78
N ASP A 248 -13.65 0.28 51.23
CA ASP A 248 -14.75 0.91 51.96
C ASP A 248 -15.25 0.01 53.10
N LEU A 249 -15.39 -1.30 52.83
CA LEU A 249 -15.70 -2.30 53.84
C LEU A 249 -14.58 -2.53 54.86
N LEU A 250 -13.30 -2.30 54.53
CA LEU A 250 -12.19 -2.42 55.49
C LEU A 250 -12.02 -1.16 56.34
N GLU A 251 -12.34 0.01 55.78
CA GLU A 251 -12.18 1.31 56.43
C GLU A 251 -13.38 1.62 57.36
N HIS A 252 -14.59 1.21 56.94
CA HIS A 252 -15.87 1.41 57.65
C HIS A 252 -16.52 0.12 58.20
N GLY A 253 -15.92 -1.05 58.00
CA GLY A 253 -16.44 -2.32 58.51
C GLY A 253 -16.37 -2.43 60.04
N ASP A 254 -17.54 -2.64 60.65
CA ASP A 254 -17.78 -3.10 62.03
C ASP A 254 -17.20 -2.26 63.20
N LYS A 255 -16.74 -1.03 62.97
CA LYS A 255 -16.38 -0.13 64.09
C LYS A 255 -17.64 0.42 64.74
N GLN A 256 -17.91 -0.02 65.96
CA GLN A 256 -19.08 0.42 66.70
C GLN A 256 -18.66 1.41 67.78
N TRP A 257 -19.10 2.65 67.62
CA TRP A 257 -18.72 3.75 68.50
C TRP A 257 -19.71 3.87 69.65
N MET A 258 -19.24 3.88 70.89
CA MET A 258 -20.08 4.15 72.07
C MET A 258 -19.52 5.32 72.87
N VAL A 259 -20.37 6.01 73.61
CA VAL A 259 -19.94 7.08 74.52
C VAL A 259 -19.80 6.51 75.92
N GLN A 260 -18.60 6.45 76.48
CA GLN A 260 -18.42 6.16 77.90
C GLN A 260 -18.73 7.42 78.70
N VAL A 261 -19.73 7.34 79.57
CA VAL A 261 -20.25 8.50 80.28
C VAL A 261 -19.72 8.57 81.71
N ALA A 262 -19.62 7.42 82.37
CA ALA A 262 -19.12 7.31 83.74
C ALA A 262 -18.59 5.90 84.03
N LEU A 263 -17.75 5.82 85.07
CA LEU A 263 -17.30 4.57 85.69
C LEU A 263 -17.77 4.58 87.15
N ALA A 264 -18.73 3.72 87.47
CA ALA A 264 -19.29 3.63 88.82
C ALA A 264 -18.51 2.59 89.64
N ALA A 265 -18.17 2.92 90.88
CA ALA A 265 -17.45 2.00 91.78
C ALA A 265 -18.31 0.79 92.21
N ASN A 266 -19.65 0.92 92.22
CA ASN A 266 -20.57 -0.07 92.80
C ASN A 266 -21.77 -0.28 91.86
N GLN A 267 -22.41 -1.47 91.92
CA GLN A 267 -23.58 -1.81 91.11
C GLN A 267 -24.76 -0.85 91.31
N ALA A 268 -25.10 -0.51 92.55
CA ALA A 268 -26.20 0.41 92.85
C ALA A 268 -25.99 1.81 92.22
N ASN A 269 -24.76 2.32 92.26
CA ASN A 269 -24.39 3.59 91.63
C ASN A 269 -24.48 3.49 90.10
N ALA A 270 -24.07 2.35 89.53
CA ALA A 270 -24.19 2.12 88.10
C ALA A 270 -25.65 2.10 87.63
N ASP A 271 -26.53 1.47 88.40
CA ASP A 271 -27.95 1.35 88.08
C ASP A 271 -28.70 2.69 88.22
N ALA A 272 -28.37 3.48 89.24
CA ALA A 272 -28.92 4.82 89.39
C ALA A 272 -28.55 5.74 88.20
N LEU A 273 -27.29 5.72 87.77
CA LEU A 273 -26.82 6.51 86.62
C LEU A 273 -27.40 6.00 85.30
N ALA A 274 -27.51 4.68 85.12
CA ALA A 274 -28.12 4.09 83.95
C ALA A 274 -29.62 4.44 83.86
N SER A 275 -30.33 4.46 84.98
CA SER A 275 -31.75 4.86 85.03
C SER A 275 -31.94 6.33 84.65
N LYS A 276 -31.07 7.24 85.11
CA LYS A 276 -31.10 8.66 84.71
C LYS A 276 -30.91 8.83 83.20
N LEU A 277 -29.94 8.14 82.63
CA LEU A 277 -29.67 8.19 81.19
C LEU A 277 -30.80 7.55 80.36
N LYS A 278 -31.36 6.42 80.80
CA LYS A 278 -32.51 5.78 80.16
C LYS A 278 -33.77 6.65 80.24
N ALA A 279 -34.00 7.33 81.36
CA ALA A 279 -35.12 8.27 81.52
C ALA A 279 -35.04 9.44 80.53
N LYS A 280 -33.83 9.81 80.10
CA LYS A 280 -33.59 10.81 79.04
C LYS A 280 -33.66 10.23 77.62
N GLY A 281 -34.00 8.95 77.47
CA GLY A 281 -34.13 8.27 76.17
C GLY A 281 -32.83 7.72 75.60
N TYR A 282 -31.72 7.72 76.36
CA TYR A 282 -30.47 7.15 75.89
C TYR A 282 -30.44 5.63 76.03
N ARG A 283 -29.90 4.93 75.03
CA ARG A 283 -29.66 3.49 75.10
C ARG A 283 -28.38 3.23 75.89
N VAL A 284 -28.51 2.70 77.10
CA VAL A 284 -27.38 2.48 78.01
C VAL A 284 -26.97 1.01 78.07
N THR A 285 -25.67 0.77 77.90
CA THR A 285 -25.02 -0.54 78.08
C THR A 285 -24.08 -0.47 79.28
N LYS A 286 -24.19 -1.43 80.20
CA LYS A 286 -23.30 -1.57 81.36
C LYS A 286 -22.28 -2.67 81.07
N SER A 287 -21.01 -2.43 81.35
CA SER A 287 -19.97 -3.45 81.22
C SER A 287 -19.13 -3.48 82.51
N PRO A 288 -19.03 -4.64 83.19
CA PRO A 288 -18.18 -4.77 84.35
C PRO A 288 -16.70 -4.69 83.94
N THR A 289 -15.91 -3.96 84.71
CA THR A 289 -14.46 -3.85 84.54
C THR A 289 -13.77 -4.06 85.90
N SER A 290 -12.46 -4.29 85.90
CA SER A 290 -11.68 -4.48 87.14
C SER A 290 -11.72 -3.29 88.10
N LYS A 291 -12.03 -2.08 87.61
CA LYS A 291 -12.09 -0.84 88.40
C LYS A 291 -13.51 -0.41 88.77
N GLY A 292 -14.52 -1.19 88.40
CA GLY A 292 -15.93 -0.84 88.58
C GLY A 292 -16.76 -1.08 87.32
N ILE A 293 -17.97 -0.55 87.27
CA ILE A 293 -18.91 -0.79 86.17
C ILE A 293 -18.93 0.42 85.25
N ARG A 294 -18.57 0.19 84.00
CA ARG A 294 -18.57 1.20 82.95
C ARG A 294 -19.99 1.38 82.43
N ILE A 295 -20.44 2.63 82.35
CA ILE A 295 -21.72 3.01 81.77
C ILE A 295 -21.46 3.65 80.41
N MET A 296 -22.01 3.05 79.36
CA MET A 296 -21.82 3.50 77.99
C MET A 296 -23.17 3.77 77.32
N VAL A 297 -23.21 4.73 76.40
CA VAL A 297 -24.41 5.13 75.66
C VAL A 297 -24.24 4.84 74.17
N GLY A 298 -25.17 4.04 73.65
CA GLY A 298 -25.48 3.81 72.25
C GLY A 298 -24.42 3.05 71.47
N PRO A 299 -24.79 2.04 70.66
CA PRO A 299 -23.97 1.69 69.51
C PRO A 299 -24.25 2.69 68.38
N SER A 300 -23.24 3.47 68.01
CA SER A 300 -23.27 4.39 66.88
C SER A 300 -22.43 3.83 65.74
N LYS A 301 -22.92 3.97 64.51
CA LYS A 301 -22.22 3.49 63.31
C LYS A 301 -20.99 4.35 63.00
N ASP A 302 -21.03 5.62 63.40
CA ASP A 302 -20.00 6.61 63.08
C ASP A 302 -19.51 7.32 64.35
N ARG A 303 -18.22 7.67 64.36
CA ARG A 303 -17.60 8.45 65.45
C ARG A 303 -18.30 9.78 65.67
N GLU A 304 -18.69 10.44 64.59
CA GLU A 304 -19.34 11.75 64.63
C GLU A 304 -20.73 11.69 65.28
N ALA A 305 -21.50 10.63 65.00
CA ALA A 305 -22.78 10.38 65.66
C ALA A 305 -22.60 10.14 67.17
N ALA A 306 -21.56 9.39 67.56
CA ALA A 306 -21.20 9.19 68.97
C ALA A 306 -20.73 10.51 69.64
N ASP A 307 -19.96 11.34 68.95
CA ASP A 307 -19.53 12.65 69.45
C ASP A 307 -20.72 13.62 69.62
N GLY A 308 -21.72 13.54 68.74
CA GLY A 308 -22.99 14.27 68.90
C GLY A 308 -23.73 13.84 70.17
N ALA A 309 -23.80 12.54 70.46
CA ALA A 309 -24.38 12.04 71.71
C ALA A 309 -23.58 12.46 72.94
N ARG A 310 -22.24 12.40 72.88
CA ARG A 310 -21.34 12.90 73.94
C ARG A 310 -21.61 14.35 74.27
N LYS A 311 -21.67 15.22 73.24
CA LYS A 311 -21.97 16.65 73.41
C LYS A 311 -23.32 16.85 74.10
N LYS A 312 -24.37 16.16 73.66
CA LYS A 312 -25.71 16.25 74.29
C LYS A 312 -25.70 15.85 75.77
N ILE A 313 -25.01 14.76 76.11
CA ILE A 313 -24.91 14.27 77.49
C ILE A 313 -24.11 15.24 78.38
N THR A 314 -23.01 15.79 77.87
CA THR A 314 -22.17 16.75 78.60
C THR A 314 -22.86 18.12 78.76
N SER A 315 -23.66 18.53 77.78
CA SER A 315 -24.44 19.78 77.84
C SER A 315 -25.63 19.70 78.79
N ASP A 316 -26.16 18.51 79.08
CA ASP A 316 -27.27 18.34 80.03
C ASP A 316 -26.77 18.40 81.48
N ALA A 317 -26.94 19.56 82.11
CA ALA A 317 -26.56 19.79 83.50
C ALA A 317 -27.27 18.84 84.49
N SER A 318 -28.46 18.32 84.16
CA SER A 318 -29.21 17.41 85.04
C SER A 318 -28.60 16.01 85.13
N LEU A 319 -27.76 15.64 84.16
CA LEU A 319 -27.03 14.37 84.18
C LEU A 319 -25.73 14.46 84.99
N GLY A 320 -25.12 15.65 85.08
CA GLY A 320 -23.86 15.84 85.82
C GLY A 320 -22.65 15.10 85.22
N MET A 321 -22.76 14.64 83.97
CA MET A 321 -21.82 13.72 83.32
C MET A 321 -20.86 14.45 82.37
N LYS A 322 -19.93 15.21 82.97
CA LYS A 322 -18.96 16.05 82.22
C LYS A 322 -17.76 15.28 81.67
N SER A 323 -17.51 14.08 82.16
CA SER A 323 -16.37 13.23 81.79
C SER A 323 -16.71 12.22 80.68
N ALA A 324 -17.62 12.57 79.77
CA ALA A 324 -18.02 11.64 78.71
C ALA A 324 -16.99 11.67 77.56
N TRP A 325 -16.60 10.50 77.05
CA TRP A 325 -15.72 10.40 75.87
C TRP A 325 -16.18 9.27 74.93
N VAL A 326 -15.85 9.40 73.66
CA VAL A 326 -16.18 8.40 72.63
C VAL A 326 -15.11 7.31 72.62
N ILE A 327 -15.55 6.06 72.59
CA ILE A 327 -14.69 4.88 72.47
C ILE A 327 -15.11 4.06 71.25
N ASP A 328 -14.13 3.45 70.61
CA ASP A 328 -14.38 2.30 69.74
C ASP A 328 -14.69 1.10 70.65
N TRP A 329 -15.86 0.50 70.45
CA TRP A 329 -16.36 -0.58 71.29
C TRP A 329 -16.68 -1.81 70.44
N VAL A 330 -15.89 -2.86 70.67
CA VAL A 330 -16.21 -4.19 70.18
C VAL A 330 -17.05 -4.93 71.24
N PRO A 331 -18.24 -5.47 70.87
CA PRO A 331 -19.02 -6.33 71.75
C PRO A 331 -18.20 -7.47 72.32
N LEU A 332 -18.46 -7.86 73.57
CA LEU A 332 -17.72 -8.94 74.22
C LEU A 332 -17.81 -10.26 73.44
N ASP A 333 -18.95 -10.53 72.80
CA ASP A 333 -19.15 -11.74 71.98
C ASP A 333 -18.33 -11.75 70.68
N LYS A 334 -17.75 -10.60 70.30
CA LYS A 334 -16.92 -10.42 69.10
C LYS A 334 -15.44 -10.17 69.42
N ARG A 335 -15.05 -10.17 70.70
CA ARG A 335 -13.66 -10.00 71.14
C ARG A 335 -12.91 -11.32 71.21
#